data_AF-A0A920NSD2-F1
#
_entry.id   AF-A0A920NSD2-F1
#
_cell.length_a   1.000
_cell.length_b   1.000
_cell.length_c   1.000
_cell.angle_alpha   90.00
_cell.angle_beta   90.00
_cell.angle_gamma   90.00
#
_symmetry.space_group_name_H-M   'P 1'
#
loop_
_entity.id
_entity.type
_entity.pdbx_description
1 polymer ?
#
loop_
_entity_poly.entity_id
_entity_poly.type
_entity_poly.pdbx_seq_one_letter_code
_entity_poly.pdbx_strand_id
1 'polypeptide(L)'
;MTNSDTIPVRPEEAFNKSRLEAYLKGKLEGSVNSLVVRQFGGGKANLTYLLDYGEREYVLRRPPLGPVAPTAHDMAREYKVLSVLHENFPYAPQALHFCADEEIIGAPFFIMDRKVGIVIRTTLPDNFAKMEMVQS
;
A
#
# COMPACT_ATOMS: atom_id res chain seq x y z
N MET A 1 -8.92 15.05 12.52
CA MET A 1 -8.69 15.32 11.08
C MET A 1 -8.99 14.03 10.32
N THR A 2 -10.22 13.86 9.88
CA THR A 2 -10.72 12.63 9.24
C THR A 2 -10.56 12.74 7.72
N ASN A 3 -9.34 12.56 7.20
CA ASN A 3 -9.15 12.36 5.76
C ASN A 3 -9.61 10.94 5.42
N SER A 4 -10.87 10.80 4.99
CA SER A 4 -11.41 9.52 4.52
C SER A 4 -10.98 9.27 3.07
N ASP A 5 -9.68 9.16 2.81
CA ASP A 5 -9.13 8.77 1.50
C ASP A 5 -9.51 7.33 1.09
N THR A 6 -10.17 6.62 2.01
CA THR A 6 -10.66 5.27 1.84
C THR A 6 -12.18 5.25 1.71
N ILE A 7 -12.66 4.40 0.82
CA ILE A 7 -14.06 4.04 0.58
C ILE A 7 -14.30 2.59 1.03
N PRO A 8 -15.57 2.16 1.19
CA PRO A 8 -15.87 0.73 1.23
C PRO A 8 -15.28 0.02 0.02
N VAL A 9 -14.83 -1.22 0.20
CA VAL A 9 -14.30 -2.03 -0.91
C VAL A 9 -15.40 -2.19 -1.96
N ARG A 10 -15.11 -1.85 -3.21
CA ARG A 10 -16.08 -2.02 -4.28
C ARG A 10 -16.36 -3.52 -4.50
N PRO A 11 -17.62 -3.95 -4.65
CA PRO A 11 -17.96 -5.38 -4.74
C PRO A 11 -17.20 -6.15 -5.83
N GLU A 12 -16.99 -5.51 -6.97
CA GLU A 12 -16.24 -6.06 -8.11
C GLU A 12 -14.75 -6.20 -7.82
N GLU A 13 -14.21 -5.38 -6.91
CA GLU A 13 -12.80 -5.34 -6.47
C GLU A 13 -12.59 -6.04 -5.12
N ALA A 14 -13.59 -6.77 -4.62
CA ALA A 14 -13.50 -7.52 -3.38
C ALA A 14 -12.70 -8.82 -3.53
N PHE A 15 -12.06 -9.24 -2.44
CA PHE A 15 -11.37 -10.51 -2.32
C PHE A 15 -11.78 -11.21 -1.01
N ASN A 16 -11.37 -12.47 -0.83
CA ASN A 16 -11.69 -13.24 0.36
C ASN A 16 -10.91 -12.70 1.58
N LYS A 17 -11.55 -11.79 2.33
CA LYS A 17 -11.00 -11.19 3.56
C LYS A 17 -10.55 -12.25 4.56
N SER A 18 -11.37 -13.26 4.83
CA SER A 18 -11.05 -14.29 5.83
C SER A 18 -9.82 -15.11 5.45
N ARG A 19 -9.63 -15.39 4.17
CA ARG A 19 -8.41 -16.06 3.66
C ARG A 19 -7.18 -15.17 3.84
N LEU A 20 -7.27 -13.88 3.53
CA LEU A 20 -6.19 -12.92 3.76
C LEU A 20 -5.85 -12.79 5.25
N GLU A 21 -6.86 -12.66 6.11
CA GLU A 21 -6.70 -12.53 7.56
C GLU A 21 -6.00 -13.76 8.15
N ALA A 22 -6.43 -14.97 7.80
CA ALA A 22 -5.77 -16.20 8.21
C ALA A 22 -4.32 -16.28 7.70
N TYR A 23 -4.08 -15.84 6.45
CA TYR A 23 -2.75 -15.87 5.85
C TYR A 23 -1.77 -14.90 6.52
N LEU A 24 -2.22 -13.70 6.92
CA LEU A 24 -1.38 -12.66 7.51
C LEU A 24 -1.17 -12.80 9.01
N LYS A 25 -1.98 -13.61 9.69
CA LYS A 25 -1.89 -13.81 11.14
C LYS A 25 -0.49 -14.21 11.58
N GLY A 26 0.15 -13.37 12.38
CA GLY A 26 1.51 -13.55 12.90
C GLY A 26 2.64 -13.12 11.96
N LYS A 27 2.33 -12.64 10.74
CA LYS A 27 3.35 -12.17 9.77
C LYS A 27 3.60 -10.66 9.85
N LEU A 28 2.64 -9.91 10.37
CA LEU A 28 2.76 -8.47 10.59
C LEU A 28 2.51 -8.17 12.07
N GLU A 29 3.11 -7.10 12.58
CA GLU A 29 2.82 -6.67 13.95
C GLU A 29 1.33 -6.30 14.08
N GLY A 30 0.67 -6.77 15.13
CA GLY A 30 -0.77 -6.56 15.34
C GLY A 30 -1.70 -7.46 14.50
N SER A 31 -1.18 -8.27 13.57
CA SER A 31 -2.01 -9.14 12.69
C SER A 31 -2.75 -10.28 13.39
N VAL A 32 -2.60 -10.44 14.70
CA VAL A 32 -3.40 -11.36 15.51
C VAL A 32 -4.78 -10.79 15.85
N ASN A 33 -4.95 -9.48 15.70
CA ASN A 33 -6.20 -8.76 15.92
C ASN A 33 -7.15 -8.92 14.71
N SER A 34 -8.41 -8.51 14.90
CA SER A 34 -9.41 -8.48 13.83
C SER A 34 -9.00 -7.52 12.72
N LEU A 35 -9.04 -8.00 11.48
CA LEU A 35 -8.76 -7.18 10.30
C LEU A 35 -10.01 -6.40 9.87
N VAL A 36 -9.87 -5.13 9.56
CA VAL A 36 -10.83 -4.33 8.79
C VAL A 36 -10.18 -3.94 7.46
N VAL A 37 -10.91 -4.11 6.36
CA VAL A 37 -10.42 -3.78 5.02
C VAL A 37 -11.22 -2.63 4.44
N ARG A 38 -10.53 -1.60 3.98
CA ARG A 38 -11.10 -0.51 3.16
C ARG A 38 -10.29 -0.35 1.89
N GLN A 39 -10.82 0.39 0.93
CA GLN A 39 -10.15 0.60 -0.35
C GLN A 39 -9.80 2.07 -0.53
N PHE A 40 -8.63 2.39 -1.08
CA PHE A 40 -8.30 3.76 -1.46
C PHE A 40 -9.01 4.12 -2.77
N GLY A 41 -9.73 5.25 -2.80
CA GLY A 41 -10.54 5.65 -3.96
C GLY A 41 -9.74 6.19 -5.14
N GLY A 42 -8.46 6.56 -4.92
CA GLY A 42 -7.61 7.25 -5.90
C GLY A 42 -6.49 6.40 -6.48
N GLY A 43 -6.60 6.02 -7.75
CA GLY A 43 -5.56 5.31 -8.50
C GLY A 43 -6.19 4.42 -9.57
N LYS A 44 -5.69 4.45 -10.82
CA LYS A 44 -6.22 3.63 -11.92
C LYS A 44 -5.30 2.48 -12.35
N ALA A 45 -4.05 2.47 -11.88
CA ALA A 45 -3.05 1.50 -12.35
C ALA A 45 -2.96 0.24 -11.48
N ASN A 46 -2.99 0.37 -10.14
CA ASN A 46 -2.98 -0.74 -9.19
C ASN A 46 -4.05 -0.50 -8.13
N LEU A 47 -4.68 -1.58 -7.64
CA LEU A 47 -5.66 -1.50 -6.57
C LEU A 47 -4.95 -1.47 -5.22
N THR A 48 -5.35 -0.53 -4.38
CA THR A 48 -4.76 -0.32 -3.04
C THR A 48 -5.83 -0.38 -1.97
N TYR A 49 -5.53 -1.11 -0.90
CA TYR A 49 -6.43 -1.36 0.21
C TYR A 49 -5.76 -1.01 1.53
N LEU A 50 -6.53 -0.45 2.44
CA LEU A 50 -6.16 -0.29 3.84
C LEU A 50 -6.44 -1.59 4.58
N LEU A 51 -5.44 -2.11 5.28
CA LEU A 51 -5.57 -3.16 6.27
C LEU A 51 -5.46 -2.53 7.65
N ASP A 52 -6.55 -2.50 8.39
CA ASP A 52 -6.64 -1.90 9.72
C ASP A 52 -6.78 -3.00 10.77
N TYR A 53 -5.81 -3.08 11.69
CA TYR A 53 -5.76 -4.00 12.82
C TYR A 53 -5.99 -3.30 14.17
N GLY A 54 -6.60 -2.11 14.16
CA GLY A 54 -6.89 -1.27 15.31
C GLY A 54 -5.72 -0.36 15.69
N GLU A 55 -4.64 -0.93 16.23
CA GLU A 55 -3.47 -0.15 16.65
C GLU A 55 -2.48 0.12 15.52
N ARG A 56 -2.55 -0.69 14.45
CA ARG A 56 -1.66 -0.60 13.30
C ARG A 56 -2.43 -0.70 12.00
N GLU A 57 -1.94 0.05 11.02
CA GLU A 57 -2.51 0.14 9.70
C GLU A 57 -1.44 -0.14 8.64
N TYR A 58 -1.82 -0.89 7.61
CA TYR A 58 -0.96 -1.23 6.49
C TYR A 58 -1.66 -0.94 5.16
N VAL A 59 -0.88 -0.87 4.09
CA VAL A 59 -1.39 -0.74 2.73
C VAL A 59 -1.09 -2.03 1.96
N LEU A 60 -2.13 -2.68 1.47
CA LEU A 60 -2.02 -3.77 0.50
C LEU A 60 -2.11 -3.18 -0.91
N ARG A 61 -1.23 -3.60 -1.80
CA ARG A 61 -1.23 -3.22 -3.21
C ARG A 61 -1.19 -4.46 -4.10
N ARG A 62 -2.07 -4.48 -5.10
CA ARG A 62 -2.19 -5.56 -6.07
C ARG A 62 -2.44 -5.01 -7.49
N PRO A 63 -2.22 -5.82 -8.53
CA PRO A 63 -2.61 -5.51 -9.91
C PRO A 63 -4.13 -5.28 -10.04
N PRO A 64 -4.56 -4.60 -11.12
CA PRO A 64 -5.98 -4.47 -11.45
C PRO A 64 -6.60 -5.83 -11.79
N LEU A 65 -7.92 -5.88 -11.84
CA LEU A 65 -8.66 -7.08 -12.27
C LEU A 65 -8.59 -7.24 -13.78
N GLY A 66 -8.58 -8.49 -14.25
CA GLY A 66 -8.60 -8.84 -15.67
C GLY A 66 -7.22 -9.24 -16.22
N PRO A 67 -7.08 -9.39 -17.55
CA PRO A 67 -5.83 -9.78 -18.19
C PRO A 67 -4.77 -8.71 -17.95
N VAL A 68 -3.86 -8.99 -17.04
CA VAL A 68 -2.73 -8.13 -16.73
C VAL A 68 -1.69 -8.33 -17.83
N ALA A 69 -1.31 -7.26 -18.54
CA ALA A 69 -0.20 -7.34 -19.48
C ALA A 69 1.07 -7.80 -18.70
N PRO A 70 1.76 -8.89 -19.13
CA PRO A 70 2.81 -9.54 -18.33
C PRO A 70 3.95 -8.62 -17.86
N THR A 71 4.15 -7.49 -18.53
CA THR A 71 5.26 -6.56 -18.32
C THR A 71 4.88 -5.29 -17.55
N ALA A 72 3.59 -4.96 -17.38
CA ALA A 72 3.16 -3.65 -16.88
C ALA A 72 2.91 -3.61 -15.36
N HIS A 73 2.79 -4.75 -14.68
CA HIS A 73 2.42 -4.82 -13.26
C HIS A 73 3.26 -5.85 -12.48
N ASP A 74 4.57 -5.85 -12.70
CA ASP A 74 5.49 -6.70 -11.95
C ASP A 74 5.60 -6.21 -10.49
N MET A 75 4.73 -6.73 -9.64
CA MET A 75 4.73 -6.45 -8.20
C MET A 75 6.03 -6.89 -7.52
N ALA A 76 6.72 -7.91 -8.05
CA ALA A 76 8.01 -8.33 -7.52
C ALA A 76 9.09 -7.26 -7.81
N ARG A 77 9.03 -6.63 -8.99
CA ARG A 77 9.90 -5.49 -9.32
C ARG A 77 9.57 -4.26 -8.47
N GLU A 78 8.30 -3.92 -8.27
CA GLU A 78 7.91 -2.81 -7.36
C GLU A 78 8.39 -3.07 -5.92
N TYR A 79 8.17 -4.27 -5.39
CA TYR A 79 8.64 -4.68 -4.06
C TYR A 79 10.16 -4.52 -3.93
N LYS A 80 10.91 -5.08 -4.89
CA LYS A 80 12.38 -5.02 -4.89
C LYS A 80 12.92 -3.59 -4.94
N VAL A 81 12.31 -2.72 -5.73
CA VAL A 81 12.71 -1.30 -5.78
C VAL A 81 12.42 -0.61 -4.45
N LEU A 82 11.23 -0.81 -3.86
CA LEU A 82 10.86 -0.18 -2.59
C LEU A 82 11.72 -0.64 -1.42
N SER A 83 12.05 -1.94 -1.34
CA SER A 83 12.94 -2.47 -0.30
C SER A 83 14.33 -1.84 -0.33
N VAL A 84 14.90 -1.59 -1.52
CA VAL A 84 16.22 -0.95 -1.67
C VAL A 84 16.15 0.56 -1.45
N LEU A 85 15.06 1.21 -1.84
CA LEU A 85 14.92 2.67 -1.70
C LEU A 85 14.79 3.11 -0.24
N HIS A 86 14.14 2.31 0.61
CA HIS A 86 14.00 2.58 2.05
C HIS A 86 15.36 2.68 2.76
N GLU A 87 16.37 1.94 2.30
CA GLU A 87 17.72 1.98 2.89
C GLU A 87 18.36 3.38 2.80
N ASN A 88 17.97 4.18 1.81
CA ASN A 88 18.53 5.51 1.55
C ASN A 88 17.53 6.67 1.77
N PHE A 89 16.23 6.37 1.90
CA PHE A 89 15.16 7.36 2.07
C PHE A 89 14.16 6.91 3.16
N PRO A 90 14.35 7.33 4.43
CA PRO A 90 13.52 6.87 5.56
C PRO A 90 12.05 7.31 5.48
N TYR A 91 11.71 8.21 4.57
CA TYR A 91 10.33 8.65 4.29
C TYR A 91 9.58 7.74 3.30
N ALA A 92 10.27 6.82 2.63
CA ALA A 92 9.62 5.86 1.74
C ALA A 92 8.84 4.80 2.56
N PRO A 93 7.68 4.31 2.08
CA PRO A 93 7.01 3.18 2.71
C PRO A 93 7.90 1.93 2.64
N GLN A 94 8.11 1.27 3.79
CA GLN A 94 8.81 -0.01 3.83
C GLN A 94 7.86 -1.10 3.32
N ALA A 95 8.30 -1.87 2.31
CA ALA A 95 7.58 -3.06 1.88
C ALA A 95 7.86 -4.20 2.88
N LEU A 96 6.83 -4.62 3.61
CA LEU A 96 6.91 -5.54 4.74
C LEU A 96 6.73 -7.00 4.33
N HIS A 97 5.86 -7.25 3.35
CA HIS A 97 5.49 -8.61 2.97
C HIS A 97 5.15 -8.67 1.49
N PHE A 98 5.57 -9.73 0.80
CA PHE A 98 5.19 -10.03 -0.57
C PHE A 98 4.60 -11.43 -0.64
N CYS A 99 3.53 -11.59 -1.43
CA CYS A 99 2.88 -12.85 -1.68
C CYS A 99 2.64 -13.00 -3.19
N ALA A 100 3.25 -14.02 -3.79
CA ALA A 100 3.03 -14.39 -5.19
C ALA A 100 1.89 -15.42 -5.36
N ASP A 101 1.37 -15.97 -4.26
CA ASP A 101 0.32 -16.98 -4.29
C ASP A 101 -1.03 -16.32 -4.57
N GLU A 102 -1.48 -16.46 -5.82
CA GLU A 102 -2.75 -15.91 -6.28
C GLU A 102 -3.95 -16.56 -5.60
N GLU A 103 -3.82 -17.72 -4.96
CA GLU A 103 -4.96 -18.32 -4.30
C GLU A 103 -5.43 -17.49 -3.09
N ILE A 104 -4.56 -16.68 -2.48
CA ILE A 104 -4.88 -15.92 -1.27
C ILE A 104 -5.92 -14.82 -1.55
N ILE A 105 -5.70 -13.99 -2.58
CA ILE A 105 -6.61 -12.88 -2.94
C ILE A 105 -6.96 -12.78 -4.44
N GLY A 106 -6.60 -13.77 -5.24
CA GLY A 106 -6.81 -13.80 -6.69
C GLY A 106 -5.78 -13.00 -7.50
N ALA A 107 -4.65 -12.63 -6.91
CA ALA A 107 -3.52 -11.96 -7.58
C ALA A 107 -2.29 -11.91 -6.65
N PRO A 108 -1.07 -11.73 -7.19
CA PRO A 108 0.09 -11.38 -6.38
C PRO A 108 -0.11 -10.01 -5.72
N PHE A 109 0.44 -9.84 -4.52
CA PHE A 109 0.33 -8.58 -3.77
C PHE A 109 1.53 -8.35 -2.87
N PHE A 110 1.70 -7.09 -2.48
CA PHE A 110 2.60 -6.74 -1.38
C PHE A 110 1.89 -5.88 -0.35
N ILE A 111 2.46 -5.85 0.85
CA ILE A 111 2.03 -5.05 1.98
C ILE A 111 3.16 -4.12 2.36
N MET A 112 2.83 -2.87 2.61
CA MET A 112 3.76 -1.84 3.08
C MET A 112 3.20 -1.08 4.27
N ASP A 113 4.09 -0.40 4.99
CA ASP A 113 3.71 0.56 6.02
C ASP A 113 2.72 1.60 5.50
N ARG A 114 1.71 1.94 6.31
CA ARG A 114 0.92 3.13 6.07
C ARG A 114 1.69 4.36 6.55
N LYS A 115 2.29 5.11 5.62
CA LYS A 115 2.80 6.45 5.90
C LYS A 115 1.67 7.47 5.73
N VAL A 116 1.19 8.07 6.82
CA VAL A 116 0.23 9.18 6.76
C VAL A 116 1.01 10.45 6.43
N GLY A 117 0.95 10.88 5.17
CA GLY A 117 1.61 12.09 4.69
C GLY A 117 0.85 12.71 3.52
N ILE A 118 1.17 13.96 3.21
CA ILE A 118 0.60 14.66 2.04
C ILE A 118 1.31 14.11 0.80
N VAL A 119 0.58 13.39 -0.06
CA VAL A 119 1.11 12.97 -1.37
C VAL A 119 1.07 14.19 -2.29
N ILE A 120 2.20 14.86 -2.46
CA ILE A 120 2.35 15.99 -3.39
C ILE A 120 2.26 15.46 -4.82
N ARG A 121 1.09 15.60 -5.46
CA ARG A 121 0.88 15.10 -6.84
C ARG A 121 1.13 16.14 -7.92
N THR A 122 1.11 17.45 -7.62
CA THR A 122 1.25 18.49 -8.66
C THR A 122 1.73 19.85 -8.17
N THR A 123 1.64 20.16 -6.87
CA THR A 123 2.07 21.46 -6.31
C THR A 123 2.77 21.28 -4.98
N LEU A 124 4.01 21.80 -4.89
CA LEU A 124 4.72 21.92 -3.62
C LEU A 124 3.83 22.66 -2.61
N PRO A 125 3.66 22.14 -1.38
CA PRO A 125 3.08 22.90 -0.28
C PRO A 125 3.94 24.15 -0.01
N ASP A 126 3.31 25.29 0.25
CA ASP A 126 3.96 26.60 0.43
C ASP A 126 5.05 26.61 1.52
N ASN A 127 5.04 25.62 2.40
CA ASN A 127 5.99 25.38 3.49
C ASN A 127 7.39 24.87 3.03
N PHE A 128 7.61 24.65 1.73
CA PHE A 128 8.96 24.38 1.19
C PHE A 128 9.68 25.62 0.63
N ALA A 129 9.07 26.80 0.63
CA ALA A 129 9.63 28.02 0.03
C ALA A 129 10.69 28.76 0.87
N LYS A 130 11.15 28.20 2.00
CA LYS A 130 12.20 28.82 2.84
C LYS A 130 13.33 27.86 3.14
N MET A 131 14.08 27.48 2.12
CA MET A 131 15.46 27.06 2.30
C MET A 131 16.32 28.08 1.55
N GLU A 132 16.81 29.09 2.26
CA GLU A 132 17.75 30.06 1.70
C GLU A 132 18.98 29.32 1.19
N MET A 133 19.40 29.68 -0.02
CA MET A 133 20.58 29.15 -0.66
C MET A 133 21.82 29.57 0.14
N VAL A 134 22.48 28.62 0.79
CA VAL A 134 23.86 28.82 1.23
C VAL A 134 24.74 28.63 -0.01
N GLN A 135 25.17 29.74 -0.61
CA GLN A 135 26.30 29.74 -1.54
C GLN A 135 27.59 29.51 -0.74
N SER A 136 28.43 28.69 -1.34
CA SER A 136 29.81 28.31 -0.97
C SER A 136 30.69 29.42 -0.44
#